data_AF-A0A4S8LBK8-F1
#
_entry.id   AF-A0A4S8LBK8-F1
#
_cell.length_a   1.000
_cell.length_b   1.000
_cell.length_c   1.000
_cell.angle_alpha   90.00
_cell.angle_beta   90.00
_cell.angle_gamma   90.00
#
_symmetry.space_group_name_H-M   'P 1'
#
loop_
_entity.id
_entity.type
_entity.pdbx_description
1 polymer ?
#
loop_
_entity_poly.entity_id
_entity_poly.type
_entity_poly.pdbx_seq_one_letter_code
_entity_poly.pdbx_strand_id
1 'polypeptide(L)'
;MDCFLDEYLSGRRRVNEPILLSLPTSELRSLVETEKKRCSELSVLIDKLLQEIDERKETIKRATNILSPIRRLPPEMLTEIFTNYIEPDATSEVCTEEKDRVDLTSSARPLAKTSRDALPHPLLLSQVCVQWRNIIQSTPRLW
;
A
#
# COMPACT_ATOMS: atom_id res chain seq x y z
N MET A 1 52.60 -1.00 2.86
CA MET A 1 52.02 -1.61 4.07
C MET A 1 50.75 -2.37 3.67
N ASP A 2 50.77 -3.09 2.53
CA ASP A 2 49.53 -3.35 1.75
C ASP A 2 49.30 -4.81 1.36
N CYS A 3 50.22 -5.74 1.61
CA CYS A 3 50.03 -7.16 1.25
C CYS A 3 48.94 -7.86 2.08
N PHE A 4 48.66 -7.40 3.30
CA PHE A 4 47.75 -8.10 4.21
C PHE A 4 46.27 -7.83 3.91
N LEU A 5 45.94 -6.67 3.35
CA LEU A 5 44.56 -6.32 3.00
C LEU A 5 44.14 -6.99 1.69
N ASP A 6 45.08 -7.12 0.75
CA ASP A 6 44.86 -7.73 -0.57
C ASP A 6 44.53 -9.23 -0.44
N GLU A 7 45.18 -9.91 0.52
CA GLU A 7 44.95 -11.33 0.82
C GLU A 7 43.58 -11.59 1.50
N TYR A 8 43.04 -10.60 2.22
CA TYR A 8 41.71 -10.65 2.84
C TYR A 8 40.60 -10.53 1.79
N LEU A 9 40.73 -9.59 0.85
CA LEU A 9 39.79 -9.40 -0.25
C LEU A 9 39.84 -10.55 -1.28
N SER A 10 40.96 -11.28 -1.35
CA SER A 10 41.14 -12.46 -2.22
C SER A 10 40.42 -13.73 -1.73
N GLY A 11 39.73 -13.68 -0.57
CA GLY A 11 38.90 -14.79 -0.08
C GLY A 11 39.66 -16.06 0.35
N ARG A 12 40.99 -16.00 0.47
CA ARG A 12 41.83 -17.15 0.85
C ARG A 12 41.93 -17.40 2.36
N ARG A 13 41.43 -16.49 3.20
CA ARG A 13 41.47 -16.63 4.66
C ARG A 13 40.13 -17.12 5.20
N ARG A 14 40.14 -18.15 6.05
CA ARG A 14 38.95 -18.57 6.81
C ARG A 14 38.56 -17.42 7.74
N VAL A 15 37.28 -17.07 7.79
CA VAL A 15 36.69 -15.92 8.54
C VAL A 15 37.06 -15.86 10.04
N ASN A 16 37.66 -16.92 10.60
CA ASN A 16 37.92 -17.10 12.03
C ASN A 16 39.40 -17.00 12.44
N GLU A 17 40.33 -16.64 11.55
CA GLU A 17 41.73 -16.40 11.96
C GLU A 17 41.90 -15.00 12.56
N PRO A 18 42.53 -14.85 13.75
CA PRO A 18 42.71 -13.55 14.37
C PRO A 18 43.62 -12.68 13.50
N ILE A 19 43.10 -11.52 13.10
CA ILE A 19 43.86 -10.50 12.39
C ILE A 19 44.89 -9.95 13.37
N LEU A 20 46.18 -10.22 13.13
CA LEU A 20 47.28 -9.58 13.85
C LEU A 20 47.40 -8.13 13.39
N LEU A 21 46.51 -7.28 13.90
CA LEU A 21 46.63 -5.83 13.76
C LEU A 21 47.89 -5.42 14.54
N SER A 22 48.81 -4.73 13.89
CA SER A 22 50.08 -4.27 14.49
C SER A 22 49.91 -3.15 15.52
N LEU A 23 48.68 -2.88 15.97
CA LEU A 23 48.36 -1.83 16.93
C LEU A 23 48.32 -2.40 18.36
N PRO A 24 48.83 -1.67 19.36
CA PRO A 24 48.64 -2.03 20.75
C PRO A 24 47.15 -2.12 21.11
N THR A 25 46.81 -3.06 21.99
CA THR A 25 45.40 -3.37 22.35
C THR A 25 44.62 -2.19 22.95
N SER A 26 45.29 -1.15 23.43
CA SER A 26 44.70 0.11 23.90
C SER A 26 44.16 0.96 22.74
N GLU A 27 44.88 1.03 21.62
CA GLU A 27 44.48 1.79 20.44
C GLU A 27 43.29 1.14 19.74
N LEU A 28 43.28 -0.20 19.65
CA LEU A 28 42.15 -0.96 19.12
C LEU A 28 40.87 -0.74 19.96
N ARG A 29 40.99 -0.70 21.29
CA ARG A 29 39.86 -0.39 22.17
C ARG A 29 39.33 1.02 21.96
N SER A 30 40.23 2.01 21.87
CA SER A 30 39.86 3.40 21.60
C SER A 30 39.12 3.54 20.27
N LEU A 31 39.61 2.86 19.22
CA LEU A 31 38.98 2.86 17.90
C LEU A 31 37.59 2.23 17.94
N VAL A 32 37.44 1.06 18.58
CA VAL A 32 36.14 0.39 18.73
C VAL A 32 35.14 1.27 19.48
N GLU A 33 35.56 1.93 20.57
CA GLU A 33 34.67 2.84 21.30
C GLU A 33 34.29 4.08 20.48
N THR A 34 35.22 4.59 19.66
CA THR A 34 34.94 5.71 18.75
C THR A 34 33.92 5.32 17.69
N GLU A 35 34.11 4.17 17.03
CA GLU A 35 33.16 3.69 16.02
C GLU A 35 31.81 3.34 16.65
N LYS A 36 31.79 2.73 17.84
CA LYS A 36 30.56 2.48 18.59
C LYS A 36 29.82 3.77 18.91
N LYS A 37 30.54 4.83 19.29
CA LYS A 37 29.95 6.17 19.49
C LYS A 37 29.33 6.70 18.21
N ARG A 38 30.04 6.62 17.07
CA ARG A 38 29.53 7.05 15.76
C ARG A 38 28.28 6.26 15.35
N CYS A 39 28.28 4.93 15.53
CA CYS A 39 27.11 4.10 15.30
C CYS A 39 25.92 4.53 16.17
N SER A 40 26.17 4.86 17.43
CA SER A 40 25.12 5.33 18.35
C SER A 40 24.54 6.67 17.89
N GLU A 41 25.39 7.62 17.49
CA GLU A 41 24.97 8.92 16.96
C GLU A 41 24.15 8.78 15.68
N LEU A 42 24.59 7.92 14.76
CA LEU A 42 23.86 7.65 13.51
C LEU A 42 22.51 6.98 13.77
N SER A 43 22.43 6.06 14.74
CA SER A 43 21.16 5.43 15.14
C SER A 43 20.16 6.47 15.60
N VAL A 44 20.57 7.40 16.47
CA VAL A 44 19.70 8.48 16.95
C VAL A 44 19.19 9.36 15.80
N LEU A 45 20.04 9.65 14.82
CA LEU A 45 19.63 10.43 13.65
C LEU A 45 18.62 9.66 12.78
N ILE A 46 18.83 8.36 12.57
CA ILE A 46 17.89 7.49 11.85
C ILE A 46 16.53 7.48 12.57
N ASP A 47 16.52 7.28 13.88
CA ASP A 47 15.29 7.25 14.68
C ASP A 47 14.53 8.58 14.57
N LYS A 48 15.25 9.71 14.62
CA LYS A 48 14.67 11.03 14.42
C LYS A 48 14.06 11.18 13.02
N LEU A 49 14.76 10.76 11.97
CA LEU A 49 14.24 10.84 10.59
C LEU A 49 13.02 9.94 10.39
N LEU A 50 12.99 8.75 11.00
CA LEU A 50 11.84 7.85 10.96
C LEU A 50 10.62 8.49 11.64
N GLN A 51 10.81 9.08 12.82
CA GLN A 51 9.75 9.82 13.50
C GLN A 51 9.22 10.96 12.62
N GLU A 52 10.13 11.74 12.03
CA GLU A 52 9.81 12.84 11.13
C GLU A 52 9.06 12.40 9.86
N ILE A 53 9.36 11.20 9.34
CA ILE A 53 8.62 10.59 8.23
C ILE A 53 7.21 10.22 8.66
N ASP A 54 7.05 9.60 9.83
CA ASP A 54 5.76 9.14 10.32
C ASP A 54 4.82 10.31 10.66
N GLU A 55 5.35 11.39 11.23
CA GLU A 55 4.61 12.63 11.47
C GLU A 55 4.10 13.26 10.16
N ARG A 56 4.94 13.27 9.12
CA ARG A 56 4.56 13.78 7.79
C ARG A 56 3.53 12.87 7.12
N LYS A 57 3.67 11.55 7.22
CA LYS A 57 2.68 10.59 6.70
C LYS A 57 1.33 10.78 7.35
N GLU A 58 1.27 10.97 8.67
CA GLU A 58 0.01 11.20 9.37
C GLU A 58 -0.62 12.53 8.94
N THR A 59 0.19 13.57 8.71
CA THR A 59 -0.31 14.85 8.19
C THR A 59 -0.89 14.71 6.78
N ILE A 60 -0.21 13.97 5.90
CA ILE A 60 -0.74 13.64 4.57
C ILE A 60 -2.05 12.87 4.69
N LYS A 61 -2.11 11.85 5.53
CA LYS A 61 -3.32 11.05 5.76
C LYS A 61 -4.49 11.91 6.25
N ARG A 62 -4.26 12.86 7.13
CA ARG A 62 -5.29 13.83 7.57
C ARG A 62 -5.73 14.74 6.42
N ALA A 63 -4.80 15.28 5.64
CA ALA A 63 -5.13 16.13 4.50
C ALA A 63 -5.88 15.37 3.40
N THR A 64 -5.42 14.18 3.01
CA THR A 64 -6.13 13.30 2.06
C THR A 64 -7.50 12.90 2.59
N ASN A 65 -7.62 12.75 3.92
CA ASN A 65 -8.90 12.50 4.53
C ASN A 65 -9.91 13.64 4.31
N ILE A 66 -9.49 14.88 4.54
CA ILE A 66 -10.33 16.07 4.36
C ILE A 66 -10.62 16.31 2.86
N LEU A 67 -9.63 16.09 2.00
CA LEU A 67 -9.71 16.33 0.57
C LEU A 67 -10.43 15.20 -0.20
N SER A 68 -10.71 14.07 0.44
CA SER A 68 -11.41 12.93 -0.16
C SER A 68 -12.75 13.40 -0.75
N PRO A 69 -12.89 13.46 -2.09
CA PRO A 69 -14.06 14.08 -2.74
C PRO A 69 -15.39 13.43 -2.31
N ILE A 70 -15.34 12.14 -2.02
CA ILE A 70 -16.49 11.31 -1.69
C ILE A 70 -17.09 11.60 -0.31
N ARG A 71 -16.32 12.22 0.60
CA ARG A 71 -16.80 12.66 1.92
C ARG A 71 -17.40 14.07 1.92
N ARG A 72 -17.19 14.82 0.84
CA ARG A 72 -17.75 16.16 0.66
C ARG A 72 -19.13 16.13 0.03
N LEU A 73 -19.55 14.97 -0.47
CA LEU A 73 -20.89 14.79 -1.01
C LEU A 73 -21.90 14.74 0.14
N PRO A 74 -22.99 15.53 0.06
CA PRO A 74 -24.13 15.36 0.93
C PRO A 74 -24.64 13.91 0.88
N PRO A 75 -25.18 13.38 1.99
CA PRO A 75 -25.69 12.01 2.05
C PRO A 75 -26.79 11.74 1.01
N GLU A 76 -27.55 12.76 0.61
CA GLU A 76 -28.58 12.70 -0.43
C GLU A 76 -27.95 12.35 -1.79
N MET A 77 -26.85 13.01 -2.15
CA MET A 77 -26.13 12.77 -3.40
C MET A 77 -25.48 11.39 -3.42
N LEU A 78 -24.94 10.94 -2.28
CA LEU A 78 -24.41 9.58 -2.16
C LEU A 78 -25.52 8.54 -2.30
N THR A 79 -26.71 8.79 -1.74
CA THR A 79 -27.86 7.89 -1.87
C THR A 79 -28.32 7.76 -3.32
N GLU A 80 -28.38 8.88 -4.05
CA GLU A 80 -28.72 8.89 -5.48
C GLU A 80 -27.68 8.13 -6.32
N ILE A 81 -26.39 8.35 -6.07
CA ILE A 81 -25.30 7.60 -6.71
C ILE A 81 -25.44 6.10 -6.43
N PHE A 82 -25.72 5.72 -5.18
CA PHE A 82 -25.87 4.30 -4.81
C PHE A 82 -27.09 3.67 -5.48
N THR A 83 -28.20 4.39 -5.59
CA THR A 83 -29.43 3.91 -6.23
C THR A 83 -29.17 3.63 -7.71
N ASN A 84 -28.57 4.59 -8.43
CA ASN A 84 -28.19 4.41 -9.84
C ASN A 84 -27.13 3.32 -10.07
N TYR A 85 -26.29 3.04 -9.07
CA TYR A 85 -25.28 1.98 -9.15
C TYR A 85 -25.86 0.58 -8.90
N ILE A 86 -26.85 0.47 -8.01
CA ILE A 86 -27.51 -0.80 -7.66
C ILE A 86 -28.56 -1.20 -8.70
N GLU A 87 -29.14 -0.22 -9.41
CA GLU A 87 -30.25 -0.41 -10.36
C GLU A 87 -29.83 -0.10 -11.83
N PRO A 88 -28.94 -0.90 -12.46
CA PRO A 88 -28.51 -0.62 -13.84
C PRO A 88 -29.54 -1.02 -14.94
N ASP A 89 -30.67 -1.66 -14.61
CA ASP A 89 -31.44 -2.44 -15.60
C ASP A 89 -32.88 -1.96 -15.84
N ALA A 90 -33.13 -0.66 -16.00
CA ALA A 90 -34.44 -0.16 -16.45
C ALA A 90 -34.43 0.59 -17.81
N THR A 91 -33.28 0.78 -18.46
CA THR A 91 -33.21 1.58 -19.72
C THR A 91 -32.47 0.91 -20.88
N SER A 92 -32.48 -0.43 -21.00
CA SER A 92 -32.09 -1.07 -22.26
C SER A 92 -32.73 -2.45 -22.52
N GLU A 93 -34.05 -2.54 -22.40
CA GLU A 93 -34.82 -3.55 -23.13
C GLU A 93 -35.87 -2.84 -24.00
N VAL A 94 -35.43 -2.35 -25.17
CA VAL A 94 -36.35 -2.21 -26.30
C VAL A 94 -36.31 -3.55 -27.03
N CYS A 95 -37.42 -4.27 -26.95
CA CYS A 95 -37.67 -5.45 -27.75
C CYS A 95 -37.67 -5.09 -29.24
N THR A 96 -36.88 -5.82 -30.03
CA THR A 96 -37.34 -6.23 -31.37
C THR A 96 -36.96 -7.70 -31.55
N GLU A 97 -37.98 -8.52 -31.67
CA GLU A 97 -37.91 -9.95 -31.93
C GLU A 97 -37.29 -10.25 -33.31
N GLU A 98 -36.56 -11.38 -33.35
CA GLU A 98 -36.23 -12.27 -34.48
C GLU A 98 -35.50 -11.72 -35.73
N LYS A 99 -34.34 -12.34 -36.07
CA LYS A 99 -34.28 -13.47 -37.02
C LYS A 99 -32.83 -13.80 -37.42
N ASP A 100 -32.48 -15.09 -37.31
CA ASP A 100 -31.39 -15.83 -37.97
C ASP A 100 -30.26 -15.06 -38.67
N ARG A 101 -29.00 -15.28 -38.24
CA ARG A 101 -27.91 -15.87 -39.07
C ARG A 101 -26.49 -15.68 -38.47
N VAL A 102 -25.84 -16.84 -38.26
CA VAL A 102 -24.42 -17.19 -38.49
C VAL A 102 -23.30 -16.34 -37.86
N ASP A 103 -22.62 -16.97 -36.91
CA ASP A 103 -21.16 -17.08 -36.69
C ASP A 103 -20.25 -15.90 -37.06
N LEU A 104 -19.47 -15.43 -36.07
CA LEU A 104 -18.01 -15.14 -36.15
C LEU A 104 -17.55 -14.30 -34.95
N THR A 105 -16.79 -14.95 -34.08
CA THR A 105 -15.69 -14.41 -33.25
C THR A 105 -15.58 -12.89 -33.08
N SER A 106 -15.94 -12.38 -31.89
CA SER A 106 -15.34 -11.18 -31.33
C SER A 106 -14.93 -11.44 -29.88
N SER A 107 -13.62 -11.32 -29.67
CA SER A 107 -12.89 -11.58 -28.44
C SER A 107 -13.32 -10.60 -27.34
N ALA A 108 -14.35 -10.94 -26.58
CA ALA A 108 -14.59 -10.35 -25.27
C ALA A 108 -13.74 -11.13 -24.26
N ARG A 109 -12.61 -10.54 -23.86
CA ARG A 109 -11.80 -11.07 -22.74
C ARG A 109 -12.72 -11.26 -21.53
N PRO A 110 -12.77 -12.44 -20.89
CA PRO A 110 -13.40 -12.54 -19.58
C PRO A 110 -12.58 -11.67 -18.63
N LEU A 111 -13.13 -10.52 -18.25
CA LEU A 111 -12.59 -9.75 -17.14
C LEU A 111 -12.57 -10.71 -15.95
N ALA A 112 -11.37 -10.96 -15.42
CA ALA A 112 -11.16 -11.82 -14.28
C ALA A 112 -12.14 -11.44 -13.18
N LYS A 113 -13.07 -12.35 -12.86
CA LYS A 113 -14.00 -12.20 -11.74
C LYS A 113 -13.17 -12.10 -10.48
N THR A 114 -12.88 -10.88 -10.06
CA THR A 114 -12.23 -10.66 -8.78
C THR A 114 -13.24 -11.04 -7.71
N SER A 115 -12.79 -11.63 -6.61
CA SER A 115 -13.58 -12.10 -5.45
C SER A 115 -14.66 -11.11 -4.92
N ARG A 116 -14.68 -9.86 -5.39
CA ARG A 116 -15.71 -8.84 -5.12
C ARG A 116 -17.04 -9.09 -5.82
N ASP A 117 -17.11 -9.94 -6.84
CA ASP A 117 -18.34 -10.20 -7.59
C ASP A 117 -19.34 -11.12 -6.83
N ALA A 118 -19.00 -11.57 -5.63
CA ALA A 118 -19.82 -12.49 -4.83
C ALA A 118 -20.68 -11.81 -3.76
N LEU A 119 -20.49 -10.52 -3.49
CA LEU A 119 -21.24 -9.79 -2.47
C LEU A 119 -22.30 -8.90 -3.13
N PRO A 120 -23.54 -8.84 -2.58
CA PRO A 120 -24.53 -7.84 -2.96
C PRO A 120 -23.92 -6.43 -3.03
N HIS A 121 -24.25 -5.66 -4.08
CA HIS A 121 -23.79 -4.29 -4.29
C HIS A 121 -23.87 -3.38 -3.04
N PRO A 122 -24.91 -3.47 -2.18
CA PRO A 122 -24.98 -2.69 -0.95
C PRO A 122 -23.87 -3.05 0.05
N LEU A 123 -23.49 -4.33 0.13
CA LEU A 123 -22.42 -4.77 1.02
C LEU A 123 -21.05 -4.30 0.53
N LEU A 124 -20.82 -4.25 -0.79
CA LEU A 124 -19.59 -3.71 -1.37
C LEU A 124 -19.41 -2.22 -1.04
N LEU A 125 -20.47 -1.42 -1.21
CA LEU A 125 -20.44 0.01 -0.89
C LEU A 125 -20.19 0.26 0.62
N SER A 126 -20.68 -0.63 1.49
CA SER A 126 -20.51 -0.50 2.95
C SER A 126 -19.06 -0.68 3.46
N GLN A 127 -18.17 -1.21 2.61
CA GLN A 127 -16.76 -1.46 2.95
C GLN A 127 -15.85 -0.25 2.72
N VAL A 128 -16.31 0.80 2.02
CA VAL A 128 -15.46 1.94 1.63
C VAL A 128 -15.13 2.85 2.81
N CYS A 129 -16.14 3.29 3.57
CA CYS A 129 -15.95 4.12 4.75
C CYS A 129 -17.17 4.08 5.68
N VAL A 130 -17.02 4.62 6.90
CA VAL A 130 -18.09 4.69 7.89
C VAL A 130 -19.31 5.47 7.38
N GLN A 131 -19.11 6.57 6.65
CA GLN A 131 -20.21 7.38 6.09
C GLN A 131 -21.05 6.57 5.09
N TRP A 132 -20.39 5.85 4.18
CA TRP A 132 -21.07 5.01 3.18
C TRP A 132 -21.87 3.89 3.84
N ARG A 133 -21.27 3.23 4.83
CA ARG A 133 -21.96 2.21 5.63
C ARG A 133 -23.22 2.75 6.32
N ASN A 134 -23.11 3.93 6.95
CA ASN A 134 -24.25 4.55 7.62
C ASN A 134 -25.37 4.86 6.64
N ILE A 135 -25.06 5.41 5.47
CA ILE A 135 -26.04 5.74 4.43
C ILE A 135 -26.77 4.50 3.94
N ILE A 136 -26.04 3.41 3.66
CA ILE A 136 -26.63 2.15 3.19
C ILE A 136 -27.56 1.59 4.26
N GLN A 137 -27.13 1.57 5.52
CA GLN A 137 -27.97 1.07 6.62
C GLN A 137 -29.19 1.97 6.91
N SER A 138 -29.09 3.28 6.71
CA SER A 138 -30.18 4.23 6.94
C SER A 138 -31.17 4.35 5.78
N THR A 139 -30.84 3.83 4.60
CA THR A 139 -31.66 3.95 3.39
C THR A 139 -32.17 2.57 2.97
N PRO A 140 -33.38 2.17 3.41
CA PRO A 140 -33.97 0.86 3.09
C PRO A 140 -34.11 0.57 1.59
N ARG A 141 -34.20 1.62 0.75
CA ARG A 141 -34.30 1.50 -0.72
C ARG A 141 -33.04 0.94 -1.39
N LEU A 142 -31.92 0.88 -0.68
CA LEU A 142 -30.65 0.34 -1.18
C LEU A 142 -30.45 -1.15 -0.85
N TRP A 143 -31.43 -1.83 -0.26
CA TRP A 143 -31.42 -3.25 0.07
C TRP A 143 -32.44 -4.00 -0.77
#